data_AF-A0A918R8N0-F1
#
_entry.id   AF-A0A918R8N0-F1
#
_cell.length_a   1.000
_cell.length_b   1.000
_cell.length_c   1.000
_cell.angle_alpha   90.00
_cell.angle_beta   90.00
_cell.angle_gamma   90.00
#
_symmetry.space_group_name_H-M   'P 1'
#
loop_
_entity.id
_entity.type
_entity.pdbx_description
1 polymer ?
#
loop_
_entity_poly.entity_id
_entity_poly.type
_entity_poly.pdbx_seq_one_letter_code
_entity_poly.pdbx_strand_id
1 'polypeptide(L)'
;MAASTSALANAPATSLYYGRWTVAEERPVFTARGKLYKTIDIAPCGKDFCGVSVADGGKCGPTLFRFLGKRARDDSDDYLRGHGLWGKVKKNIVIYSYTDDEATPVTRTLELYLGDGYDFGERSANMPKFHANYARKTAAICKAK
;
A
#
# COMPACT_ATOMS: atom_id res chain seq x y z
N MET A 1 34.48 9.30 25.51
CA MET A 1 33.27 8.56 25.07
C MET A 1 32.56 9.42 24.03
N ALA A 2 32.66 9.10 22.75
CA ALA A 2 31.93 9.82 21.71
C ALA A 2 30.52 9.23 21.60
N ALA A 3 29.51 10.03 21.95
CA ALA A 3 28.12 9.67 21.75
C ALA A 3 27.86 9.63 20.23
N SER A 4 27.69 8.42 19.69
CA SER A 4 27.20 8.25 18.32
C SER A 4 25.73 8.64 18.31
N THR A 5 25.44 9.85 17.86
CA THR A 5 24.08 10.25 17.47
C THR A 5 23.71 9.44 16.23
N SER A 6 23.01 8.33 16.43
CA SER A 6 22.32 7.65 15.33
C SER A 6 21.26 8.61 14.78
N ALA A 7 21.59 9.29 13.69
CA ALA A 7 20.60 9.98 12.88
C ALA A 7 19.58 8.93 12.41
N LEU A 8 18.37 8.99 12.94
CA LEU A 8 17.28 8.10 12.55
C LEU A 8 16.97 8.36 11.08
N ALA A 9 17.31 7.42 10.20
CA ALA A 9 17.09 7.55 8.78
C ALA A 9 15.58 7.62 8.48
N ASN A 10 15.16 8.72 7.86
CA ASN A 10 13.81 8.89 7.34
C ASN A 10 13.56 7.90 6.19
N ALA A 11 12.29 7.65 5.87
CA ALA A 11 11.96 6.93 4.64
C ALA A 11 12.57 7.64 3.42
N PRO A 12 12.99 6.90 2.37
CA PRO A 12 13.67 7.49 1.22
C PRO A 12 12.79 8.55 0.57
N ALA A 13 13.43 9.55 -0.04
CA ALA A 13 12.73 10.65 -0.73
C ALA A 13 11.99 10.16 -1.99
N THR A 14 12.47 9.07 -2.60
CA THR A 14 11.88 8.40 -3.75
C THR A 14 11.54 6.95 -3.39
N SER A 15 10.50 6.42 -4.03
CA SER A 15 10.11 5.01 -3.91
C SER A 15 9.22 4.61 -5.09
N LEU A 16 9.43 3.41 -5.62
CA LEU A 16 8.55 2.75 -6.58
C LEU A 16 7.12 2.58 -6.03
N TYR A 17 6.95 2.56 -4.71
CA TYR A 17 5.65 2.43 -4.06
C TYR A 17 4.93 3.78 -3.88
N TYR A 18 5.61 4.94 -3.93
CA TYR A 18 4.97 6.21 -3.58
C TYR A 18 4.02 6.72 -4.65
N GLY A 19 2.86 7.21 -4.29
CA GLY A 19 1.91 7.71 -5.28
C GLY A 19 0.48 7.40 -4.94
N ARG A 20 -0.40 7.85 -5.81
CA ARG A 20 -1.81 7.49 -5.83
C ARG A 20 -2.00 6.25 -6.67
N TRP A 21 -2.53 5.22 -6.04
CA TRP A 21 -2.83 3.93 -6.65
C TRP A 21 -4.33 3.71 -6.63
N THR A 22 -4.89 3.23 -7.73
CA THR A 22 -6.31 2.91 -7.85
C THR A 22 -6.45 1.51 -8.40
N VAL A 23 -7.34 0.72 -7.80
CA VAL A 23 -7.62 -0.65 -8.27
C VAL A 23 -7.98 -0.60 -9.76
N ALA A 24 -7.32 -1.45 -10.54
CA ALA A 24 -7.37 -1.46 -12.01
C ALA A 24 -8.10 -2.68 -12.57
N GLU A 25 -8.62 -3.57 -11.72
CA GLU A 25 -9.41 -4.72 -12.14
C GLU A 25 -10.70 -4.28 -12.85
N GLU A 26 -11.14 -5.03 -13.85
CA GLU A 26 -12.33 -4.68 -14.66
C GLU A 26 -13.63 -4.70 -13.82
N ARG A 27 -13.72 -5.62 -12.86
CA ARG A 27 -14.91 -5.80 -12.00
C ARG A 27 -14.50 -6.06 -10.54
N PRO A 28 -13.94 -5.05 -9.86
CA PRO A 28 -13.45 -5.24 -8.50
C PRO A 28 -14.65 -5.34 -7.55
N VAL A 29 -14.72 -6.45 -6.81
CA VAL A 29 -15.79 -6.68 -5.84
C VAL A 29 -15.32 -6.23 -4.47
N PHE A 30 -15.84 -5.09 -4.00
CA PHE A 30 -15.55 -4.58 -2.67
C PHE A 30 -16.73 -4.80 -1.71
N THR A 31 -16.40 -5.22 -0.48
CA THR A 31 -17.32 -5.06 0.66
C THR A 31 -17.45 -3.58 1.02
N ALA A 32 -18.49 -3.21 1.78
CA ALA A 32 -18.70 -1.82 2.21
C ALA A 32 -17.46 -1.19 2.88
N ARG A 33 -16.68 -1.99 3.62
CA ARG A 33 -15.42 -1.56 4.27
C ARG A 33 -14.19 -1.72 3.37
N GLY A 34 -14.21 -2.66 2.42
CA GLY A 34 -13.18 -2.83 1.39
C GLY A 34 -13.04 -1.62 0.47
N LYS A 35 -14.10 -0.80 0.35
CA LYS A 35 -14.07 0.48 -0.40
C LYS A 35 -12.93 1.42 0.01
N LEU A 36 -12.45 1.36 1.26
CA LEU A 36 -11.31 2.20 1.70
C LEU A 36 -10.01 1.88 0.96
N TYR A 37 -9.88 0.68 0.40
CA TYR A 37 -8.72 0.23 -0.35
C TYR A 37 -8.85 0.47 -1.85
N LYS A 38 -9.95 1.04 -2.35
CA LYS A 38 -10.15 1.31 -3.78
C LYS A 38 -9.09 2.27 -4.33
N THR A 39 -8.81 3.32 -3.57
CA THR A 39 -7.77 4.31 -3.88
C THR A 39 -6.92 4.51 -2.64
N ILE A 40 -5.61 4.34 -2.80
CA ILE A 40 -4.62 4.50 -1.73
C ILE A 40 -3.53 5.46 -2.16
N ASP A 41 -3.20 6.39 -1.27
CA ASP A 41 -2.01 7.23 -1.39
C ASP A 41 -0.91 6.64 -0.51
N ILE A 42 0.21 6.30 -1.12
CA ILE A 42 1.39 5.79 -0.44
C ILE A 42 2.45 6.88 -0.39
N ALA A 43 2.90 7.23 0.81
CA ALA A 43 3.85 8.33 1.02
C ALA A 43 4.72 8.08 2.27
N PRO A 44 5.87 8.79 2.39
CA PRO A 44 6.64 8.83 3.63
C PRO A 44 5.79 9.25 4.84
N CYS A 45 5.99 8.57 5.97
CA CYS A 45 5.39 8.88 7.27
C CYS A 45 6.44 8.71 8.39
N GLY A 46 7.29 9.73 8.55
CA GLY A 46 8.45 9.66 9.44
C GLY A 46 9.54 8.74 8.90
N LYS A 47 9.96 7.75 9.70
CA LYS A 47 10.94 6.72 9.31
C LYS A 47 10.34 5.57 8.47
N ASP A 48 9.03 5.58 8.34
CA ASP A 48 8.23 4.56 7.69
C ASP A 48 7.58 5.13 6.44
N PHE A 49 6.94 4.29 5.64
CA PHE A 49 5.98 4.74 4.64
C PHE A 49 4.61 4.14 4.93
N CYS A 50 3.57 4.90 4.60
CA CYS A 50 2.20 4.60 4.97
C CYS A 50 1.31 4.61 3.74
N GLY A 51 0.32 3.73 3.71
CA GLY A 51 -0.80 3.78 2.78
C GLY A 51 -2.02 4.40 3.43
N VAL A 52 -2.59 5.43 2.82
CA VAL A 52 -3.75 6.17 3.31
C VAL A 52 -4.90 6.02 2.33
N SER A 53 -6.09 5.68 2.85
CA SER A 53 -7.29 5.63 2.02
C SER A 53 -7.66 6.99 1.44
N VAL A 54 -8.15 7.00 0.20
CA VAL A 54 -8.65 8.20 -0.48
C VAL A 54 -10.09 7.93 -0.90
N ALA A 55 -11.02 8.75 -0.40
CA ALA A 55 -12.43 8.66 -0.80
C ALA A 55 -12.63 9.12 -2.26
N ASP A 56 -13.78 8.79 -2.87
CA ASP A 56 -14.07 9.13 -4.27
C ASP A 56 -13.99 10.66 -4.58
N GLY A 57 -14.16 11.53 -3.57
CA GLY A 57 -13.95 12.98 -3.67
C GLY A 57 -12.54 13.48 -3.33
N GLY A 58 -11.54 12.60 -3.23
CA GLY A 58 -10.16 12.96 -2.91
C GLY A 58 -9.86 13.20 -1.42
N LYS A 59 -10.87 13.05 -0.54
CA LYS A 59 -10.70 13.24 0.91
C LYS A 59 -9.83 12.15 1.52
N CYS A 60 -8.82 12.56 2.29
CA CYS A 60 -7.93 11.66 3.00
C CYS A 60 -8.66 10.97 4.17
N GLY A 61 -8.64 9.64 4.17
CA GLY A 61 -9.22 8.79 5.18
C GLY A 61 -8.19 8.26 6.18
N PRO A 62 -8.47 7.14 6.87
CA PRO A 62 -7.52 6.50 7.78
C PRO A 62 -6.27 5.97 7.06
N THR A 63 -5.18 5.90 7.83
CA THR A 63 -3.99 5.10 7.50
C THR A 63 -4.36 3.62 7.53
N LEU A 64 -4.16 2.94 6.42
CA LEU A 64 -4.51 1.53 6.22
C LEU A 64 -3.36 0.60 6.58
N PHE A 65 -2.12 1.00 6.30
CA PHE A 65 -0.94 0.19 6.59
C PHE A 65 0.30 1.06 6.77
N ARG A 66 1.33 0.46 7.38
CA ARG A 66 2.64 1.07 7.58
C ARG A 66 3.74 0.04 7.38
N PHE A 67 4.80 0.44 6.69
CA PHE A 67 5.98 -0.38 6.43
C PHE A 67 7.26 0.39 6.76
N LEU A 68 8.33 -0.34 7.07
CA LEU A 68 9.64 0.25 7.37
C LEU A 68 10.17 0.99 6.14
N GLY A 69 10.53 2.27 6.31
CA GLY A 69 10.97 3.15 5.20
C GLY A 69 12.21 2.62 4.50
N LYS A 70 13.11 1.95 5.21
CA LYS A 70 14.30 1.31 4.61
C LYS A 70 13.99 0.27 3.54
N ARG A 71 12.75 -0.22 3.47
CA ARG A 71 12.27 -1.19 2.47
C ARG A 71 11.57 -0.54 1.26
N ALA A 72 11.32 0.76 1.28
CA ALA A 72 10.73 1.51 0.16
C ALA A 72 11.76 1.93 -0.89
N ARG A 73 12.87 1.19 -1.05
CA ARG A 73 13.91 1.56 -2.01
C ARG A 73 13.49 1.23 -3.44
N ASP A 74 14.08 1.95 -4.39
CA ASP A 74 13.78 1.82 -5.82
C ASP A 74 14.44 0.61 -6.50
N ASP A 75 15.22 -0.19 -5.76
CA ASP A 75 16.14 -1.21 -6.29
C ASP A 75 15.80 -2.65 -5.88
N SER A 76 14.70 -2.88 -5.16
CA SER A 76 14.27 -4.24 -4.81
C SER A 76 12.83 -4.50 -5.23
N ASP A 77 12.66 -5.39 -6.22
CA ASP A 77 11.40 -6.05 -6.56
C ASP A 77 11.02 -7.12 -5.51
N ASP A 78 11.42 -6.91 -4.25
CA ASP A 78 11.07 -7.81 -3.16
C ASP A 78 9.68 -7.49 -2.60
N TYR A 79 8.92 -8.56 -2.34
CA TYR A 79 7.66 -8.48 -1.60
C TYR A 79 7.86 -7.80 -0.24
N LEU A 80 7.18 -6.69 -0.02
CA LEU A 80 7.20 -6.03 1.28
C LEU A 80 6.14 -6.64 2.18
N ARG A 81 6.59 -7.29 3.25
CA ARG A 81 5.72 -7.89 4.28
C ARG A 81 5.62 -6.97 5.49
N GLY A 82 4.40 -6.79 5.99
CA GLY A 82 4.10 -5.89 7.10
C GLY A 82 2.73 -6.16 7.70
N HIS A 83 2.16 -5.13 8.32
CA HIS A 83 0.81 -5.23 8.87
C HIS A 83 -0.09 -4.04 8.49
N GLY A 84 -1.33 -4.34 8.15
CA GLY A 84 -2.40 -3.38 7.88
C GLY A 84 -3.50 -3.44 8.94
N LEU A 85 -4.36 -2.43 8.94
CA LEU A 85 -5.54 -2.33 9.79
C LEU A 85 -6.78 -2.76 9.03
N TRP A 86 -7.50 -3.73 9.59
CA TRP A 86 -8.87 -4.04 9.22
C TRP A 86 -9.80 -3.75 10.40
N GLY A 87 -10.53 -2.63 10.33
CA GLY A 87 -11.28 -2.13 11.49
C GLY A 87 -10.33 -1.83 12.66
N LYS A 88 -10.47 -2.58 13.76
CA LYS A 88 -9.57 -2.51 14.93
C LYS A 88 -8.52 -3.64 14.96
N VAL A 89 -8.53 -4.54 13.98
CA VAL A 89 -7.72 -5.76 13.97
C VAL A 89 -6.51 -5.56 13.06
N LYS A 90 -5.34 -5.98 13.54
CA LYS A 90 -4.10 -6.02 12.78
C LYS A 90 -4.07 -7.28 11.90
N LYS A 91 -3.77 -7.13 10.61
CA LYS A 91 -3.66 -8.22 9.63
C LYS A 91 -2.33 -8.17 8.93
N ASN A 92 -1.78 -9.31 8.50
CA ASN A 92 -0.61 -9.28 7.65
C ASN A 92 -0.97 -8.64 6.30
N ILE A 93 -0.04 -7.86 5.76
CA ILE A 93 -0.15 -7.21 4.45
C ILE A 93 1.12 -7.54 3.67
N VAL A 94 0.95 -7.82 2.38
CA VAL A 94 2.05 -7.94 1.42
C VAL A 94 1.77 -6.98 0.30
N ILE A 95 2.78 -6.22 -0.08
CA ILE A 95 2.73 -5.30 -1.21
C ILE A 95 3.91 -5.58 -2.11
N TYR A 96 3.65 -5.64 -3.41
CA TYR A 96 4.65 -5.82 -4.43
C TYR A 96 4.35 -4.85 -5.56
N SER A 97 5.38 -4.33 -6.20
CA SER A 97 5.22 -3.45 -7.35
C SER A 97 6.08 -3.95 -8.48
N TYR A 98 5.46 -4.18 -9.63
CA TYR A 98 6.11 -4.69 -10.83
C TYR A 98 5.74 -3.85 -12.04
N THR A 99 6.55 -3.99 -13.07
CA THR A 99 6.26 -3.43 -14.39
C THR A 99 5.35 -4.40 -15.13
N ASP A 100 4.22 -3.92 -15.64
CA ASP A 100 3.36 -4.69 -16.52
C ASP A 100 3.84 -4.47 -17.96
N ASP A 101 4.69 -5.38 -18.42
CA ASP A 101 5.32 -5.33 -19.75
C ASP A 101 4.33 -5.68 -20.88
N GLU A 102 3.15 -6.23 -20.55
CA GLU A 102 2.08 -6.51 -21.50
C GLU A 102 1.17 -5.28 -21.72
N ALA A 103 1.16 -4.32 -20.78
CA ALA A 103 0.44 -3.06 -20.93
C ALA A 103 1.13 -2.13 -21.96
N THR A 104 0.35 -1.47 -22.81
CA THR A 104 0.84 -0.44 -23.75
C THR A 104 0.15 0.91 -23.49
N PRO A 105 0.88 1.96 -23.05
CA PRO A 105 2.29 1.96 -22.70
C PRO A 105 2.57 1.10 -21.47
N VAL A 106 3.83 0.68 -21.30
CA VAL A 106 4.28 -0.05 -20.12
C VAL A 106 3.92 0.75 -18.87
N THR A 107 3.15 0.15 -17.98
CA THR A 107 2.71 0.80 -16.74
C THR A 107 3.22 0.05 -15.52
N ARG A 108 3.38 0.78 -14.41
CA ARG A 108 3.71 0.15 -13.14
C ARG A 108 2.43 -0.26 -12.42
N THR A 109 2.40 -1.52 -12.01
CA THR A 109 1.33 -2.12 -11.23
C THR A 109 1.78 -2.27 -9.78
N LEU A 110 0.80 -2.19 -8.89
CA LEU A 110 0.98 -2.48 -7.48
C LEU A 110 -0.02 -3.58 -7.11
N GLU A 111 0.48 -4.63 -6.49
CA GLU A 111 -0.32 -5.73 -5.99
C GLU A 111 -0.35 -5.68 -4.47
N LEU A 112 -1.54 -5.70 -3.90
CA LEU A 112 -1.73 -5.65 -2.45
C LEU A 112 -2.55 -6.84 -1.98
N TYR A 113 -1.96 -7.58 -1.05
CA TYR A 113 -2.57 -8.69 -0.34
C TYR A 113 -2.80 -8.31 1.12
N LEU A 114 -3.96 -8.63 1.71
CA LEU A 114 -4.22 -8.45 3.14
C LEU A 114 -4.89 -9.69 3.76
N GLY A 115 -4.28 -10.30 4.78
CA GLY A 115 -4.80 -11.50 5.45
C GLY A 115 -3.74 -12.27 6.22
N ASP A 116 -4.15 -13.12 7.17
CA ASP A 116 -3.21 -13.90 7.99
C ASP A 116 -2.70 -15.12 7.18
N GLY A 117 -1.45 -15.08 6.71
CA GLY A 117 -0.72 -16.23 6.13
C GLY A 117 -1.12 -16.67 4.71
N TYR A 118 -2.13 -16.01 4.12
CA TYR A 118 -2.65 -16.07 2.75
C TYR A 118 -3.09 -17.44 2.17
N ASP A 119 -4.41 -17.61 2.02
CA ASP A 119 -5.02 -18.40 0.93
C ASP A 119 -6.47 -17.93 0.65
N PHE A 120 -6.81 -17.65 -0.61
CA PHE A 120 -7.89 -16.79 -1.13
C PHE A 120 -9.14 -17.55 -1.66
N GLY A 121 -9.50 -18.66 -1.01
CA GLY A 121 -10.58 -19.56 -1.44
C GLY A 121 -12.01 -19.30 -0.94
N GLU A 122 -12.30 -18.25 -0.15
CA GLU A 122 -13.69 -17.92 0.24
C GLU A 122 -13.95 -16.42 0.29
N ARG A 123 -15.06 -15.97 -0.32
CA ARG A 123 -15.58 -14.60 -0.22
C ARG A 123 -16.33 -14.42 1.09
N SER A 124 -15.62 -14.28 2.21
CA SER A 124 -16.28 -13.89 3.47
C SER A 124 -16.81 -12.45 3.35
N ALA A 125 -18.12 -12.29 3.55
CA ALA A 125 -18.88 -11.06 3.36
C ALA A 125 -18.42 -9.84 4.19
N ASN A 126 -17.55 -10.02 5.18
CA ASN A 126 -17.10 -8.97 6.11
C ASN A 126 -15.57 -8.71 6.10
N MET A 127 -14.90 -9.19 5.04
CA MET A 127 -13.49 -9.07 4.60
C MET A 127 -12.35 -9.46 5.57
N PRO A 128 -12.03 -10.75 5.64
CA PRO A 128 -10.68 -11.25 5.82
C PRO A 128 -10.21 -11.88 4.49
N LYS A 129 -9.11 -11.37 3.93
CA LYS A 129 -8.49 -11.79 2.65
C LYS A 129 -8.98 -11.02 1.43
N PHE A 130 -8.10 -10.19 0.89
CA PHE A 130 -8.26 -9.44 -0.35
C PHE A 130 -6.94 -9.41 -1.10
N HIS A 131 -7.06 -9.47 -2.42
CA HIS A 131 -6.01 -9.26 -3.40
C HIS A 131 -6.54 -8.19 -4.36
N ALA A 132 -5.73 -7.17 -4.67
CA ALA A 132 -5.97 -6.39 -5.87
C ALA A 132 -4.73 -5.89 -6.54
N ASN A 133 -4.90 -5.73 -7.85
CA ASN A 133 -4.00 -5.01 -8.74
C ASN A 133 -4.43 -3.55 -8.89
N TYR A 134 -3.46 -2.65 -8.73
CA TYR A 134 -3.64 -1.22 -8.81
C TYR A 134 -2.76 -0.64 -9.92
N ALA A 135 -3.29 0.36 -10.61
CA ALA A 135 -2.51 1.20 -11.51
C ALA A 135 -2.11 2.50 -10.78
N ARG A 136 -0.87 2.94 -10.98
CA ARG A 136 -0.42 4.25 -10.52
C ARG A 136 -1.11 5.35 -11.34
N LYS A 137 -1.72 6.33 -10.69
CA LYS A 137 -2.40 7.45 -11.36
C LYS A 137 -1.61 8.76 -11.28
N THR A 138 -1.22 9.16 -10.08
CA THR A 138 -0.56 10.45 -9.83
C THR A 138 0.37 10.37 -8.63
N ALA A 139 1.01 11.49 -8.26
CA ALA A 139 1.64 11.65 -6.96
C ALA A 139 0.63 11.49 -5.81
N ALA A 140 1.10 11.05 -4.64
CA ALA A 140 0.32 10.95 -3.41
C ALA A 140 0.05 12.36 -2.86
N ILE A 141 -1.20 12.62 -2.47
CA ILE A 141 -1.64 13.89 -1.86
C ILE A 141 -1.92 13.67 -0.37
N CYS A 142 -2.57 12.56 -0.04
CA CYS A 142 -2.89 12.16 1.32
C CYS A 142 -1.68 11.55 2.03
N LYS A 143 -1.45 12.01 3.25
CA LYS A 143 -0.37 11.54 4.12
C LYS A 143 -0.94 11.09 5.46
N ALA A 144 -0.27 10.13 6.09
CA ALA A 144 -0.62 9.71 7.44
C ALA A 144 -0.47 10.91 8.38
N LYS A 145 -1.47 11.12 9.23
CA LYS A 145 -1.45 12.13 10.29
C LYS A 145 -0.71 11.61 11.52
#